data_AF-A0A1G8Z1K4-F1
#
_entry.id   AF-A0A1G8Z1K4-F1
#
_cell.length_a   1.000
_cell.length_b   1.000
_cell.length_c   1.000
_cell.angle_alpha   90.00
_cell.angle_beta   90.00
_cell.angle_gamma   90.00
#
_symmetry.space_group_name_H-M   'P 1'
#
loop_
_entity.id
_entity.type
_entity.pdbx_description
1 polymer ?
#
loop_
_entity_poly.entity_id
_entity_poly.type
_entity_poly.pdbx_seq_one_letter_code
_entity_poly.pdbx_strand_id
1 'polypeptide(L)'
;MNAISLIGRLTKDIELKDIGEGRLVTSNTLAVRKTYKKDGSSDADFIPFVAWGKRAELLEEYCSKGDLIGLTGRMQSRSYKTESEDMRYVVEMLVEDLEFLQKKSPDKVAANPS
;
A
#
# COMPACT_ATOMS: atom_id res chain seq x y z
N MET A 1 21.50 -9.19 2.14
CA MET A 1 20.37 -9.20 1.18
C MET A 1 19.14 -8.66 1.89
N ASN A 2 18.46 -7.66 1.32
CA ASN A 2 17.19 -7.11 1.83
C ASN A 2 16.19 -7.14 0.68
N ALA A 3 15.19 -8.01 0.78
CA ALA A 3 14.18 -8.22 -0.25
C ALA A 3 12.87 -8.62 0.44
N ILE A 4 11.75 -8.08 -0.03
CA ILE A 4 10.41 -8.41 0.45
C ILE A 4 9.44 -8.50 -0.74
N SER A 5 8.53 -9.46 -0.70
CA SER A 5 7.46 -9.63 -1.67
C SER A 5 6.15 -9.84 -0.93
N LEU A 6 5.14 -9.04 -1.22
CA LEU A 6 3.87 -9.04 -0.52
C LEU A 6 2.72 -9.05 -1.51
N ILE A 7 1.67 -9.78 -1.18
CA ILE A 7 0.37 -9.69 -1.84
C ILE A 7 -0.64 -9.24 -0.79
N GLY A 8 -1.39 -8.18 -1.08
CA GLY A 8 -2.35 -7.65 -0.15
C GLY A 8 -3.30 -6.65 -0.78
N ARG A 9 -4.19 -6.09 0.03
CA ARG A 9 -5.21 -5.14 -0.42
C ARG A 9 -4.87 -3.73 -0.01
N LEU A 10 -5.09 -2.77 -0.91
CA LEU A 10 -4.94 -1.34 -0.61
C LEU A 10 -5.96 -0.90 0.44
N THR A 11 -5.51 -0.22 1.49
CA THR A 11 -6.41 0.21 2.58
C THR A 11 -7.19 1.49 2.27
N LYS A 12 -6.67 2.30 1.35
CA LYS A 12 -7.22 3.58 0.91
C LYS A 12 -6.89 3.80 -0.58
N ASP A 13 -7.57 4.75 -1.20
CA ASP A 13 -7.27 5.16 -2.57
C ASP A 13 -5.85 5.70 -2.67
N ILE A 14 -5.29 5.63 -3.89
CA ILE A 14 -3.94 6.09 -4.15
C ILE A 14 -3.96 7.61 -4.30
N GLU A 15 -3.14 8.28 -3.49
CA GLU A 15 -2.89 9.72 -3.61
C GLU A 15 -1.50 9.90 -4.23
N LEU A 16 -1.46 10.44 -5.45
CA LEU A 16 -0.21 10.82 -6.11
C LEU A 16 0.18 12.24 -5.69
N LYS A 17 1.41 12.40 -5.23
CA LYS A 17 1.97 13.69 -4.80
C LYS A 17 3.17 14.03 -5.65
N ASP A 18 3.18 15.23 -6.22
CA ASP A 18 4.38 15.83 -6.80
C ASP A 18 5.11 16.61 -5.70
N ILE A 19 6.37 16.24 -5.44
CA ILE A 19 7.20 16.92 -4.44
C ILE A 19 8.25 17.85 -5.07
N GLY A 20 8.09 18.18 -6.36
CA GLY A 20 8.97 19.05 -7.11
C GLY A 20 10.00 18.30 -7.95
N GLU A 21 10.56 19.00 -8.95
CA GLU A 21 11.56 18.47 -9.89
C GLU A 21 11.10 17.20 -10.64
N GLY A 22 9.78 17.04 -10.86
CA GLY A 22 9.21 15.87 -11.52
C GLY A 22 9.27 14.59 -10.66
N ARG A 23 9.45 14.72 -9.33
CA ARG A 23 9.48 13.58 -8.42
C ARG A 23 8.07 13.30 -7.91
N LEU A 24 7.45 12.30 -8.50
CA LEU A 24 6.15 11.79 -8.08
C LEU A 24 6.31 10.71 -7.01
N VAL A 25 5.45 10.74 -6.00
CA VAL A 25 5.44 9.78 -4.90
C VAL A 25 4.02 9.43 -4.50
N THR A 26 3.83 8.17 -4.09
CA THR A 26 2.64 7.77 -3.34
C THR A 26 3.04 7.00 -2.09
N SER A 27 2.23 7.15 -1.04
CA SER A 27 2.39 6.43 0.23
C SER A 27 1.06 5.86 0.66
N ASN A 28 1.04 4.55 0.88
CA ASN A 28 -0.17 3.83 1.25
C ASN A 28 0.19 2.65 2.18
N THR A 29 -0.82 1.93 2.62
CA THR A 29 -0.68 0.77 3.48
C THR A 29 -1.32 -0.43 2.79
N LEU A 30 -0.60 -1.54 2.79
CA LEU A 30 -1.04 -2.80 2.25
C LEU A 30 -1.54 -3.70 3.39
N ALA A 31 -2.79 -4.11 3.33
CA ALA A 31 -3.35 -5.12 4.23
C ALA A 31 -2.97 -6.51 3.70
N VAL A 32 -2.00 -7.16 4.35
CA VAL A 32 -1.48 -8.48 4.01
C VAL A 32 -2.13 -9.51 4.93
N ARG A 33 -2.84 -10.48 4.35
CA ARG A 33 -3.55 -11.51 5.12
C ARG A 33 -2.56 -12.41 5.87
N LYS A 34 -2.84 -12.71 7.13
CA LYS A 34 -2.08 -13.68 7.93
C LYS A 34 -2.48 -15.11 7.59
N THR A 35 -1.48 -15.98 7.41
CA THR A 35 -1.69 -17.43 7.20
C THR A 35 -2.17 -18.12 8.47
N TYR A 36 -1.70 -17.69 9.63
CA TYR A 36 -2.06 -18.26 10.93
C TYR A 36 -2.82 -17.22 11.76
N LYS A 37 -4.03 -17.57 12.17
CA LYS A 37 -4.85 -16.77 13.09
C LYS A 37 -4.70 -17.35 14.49
N LYS A 38 -4.47 -16.47 15.47
CA LYS A 38 -4.77 -16.77 16.88
C LYS A 38 -6.16 -16.21 17.19
N ASP A 39 -6.93 -16.93 18.00
CA ASP A 39 -8.26 -16.47 18.40
C ASP A 39 -8.20 -15.04 18.97
N GLY A 40 -9.05 -14.16 18.43
CA GLY A 40 -9.11 -12.75 18.82
C GLY A 40 -8.07 -11.81 18.19
N SER A 41 -7.24 -12.26 17.23
CA SER A 41 -6.27 -11.40 16.53
C SER A 41 -6.75 -10.92 15.15
N SER A 42 -6.22 -9.75 14.72
CA SER A 42 -6.47 -9.19 13.38
C SER A 42 -6.06 -10.17 12.27
N ASP A 43 -6.91 -10.30 11.25
CA ASP A 43 -6.71 -11.17 10.08
C ASP A 43 -5.59 -10.70 9.13
N ALA A 44 -5.08 -9.49 9.32
CA ALA A 44 -4.08 -8.89 8.45
C ALA A 44 -3.00 -8.12 9.23
N ASP A 45 -1.80 -8.09 8.64
CA ASP A 45 -0.77 -7.10 8.92
C ASP A 45 -0.93 -5.90 7.98
N PHE A 46 -0.61 -4.72 8.49
CA PHE A 46 -0.75 -3.46 7.76
C PHE A 46 0.65 -2.93 7.49
N ILE A 47 1.13 -3.12 6.27
CA ILE A 47 2.50 -2.80 5.88
C ILE A 47 2.50 -1.46 5.13
N PRO A 48 3.08 -0.38 5.69
CA PRO A 48 3.25 0.86 4.97
C PRO A 48 4.21 0.65 3.80
N PHE A 49 3.93 1.29 2.68
CA PHE A 49 4.82 1.32 1.53
C PHE A 49 4.87 2.70 0.87
N VAL A 50 5.97 2.94 0.16
CA VAL A 50 6.19 4.13 -0.66
C VAL A 50 6.63 3.70 -2.06
N ALA A 51 6.03 4.29 -3.08
CA ALA A 51 6.40 4.10 -4.48
C ALA A 51 6.72 5.45 -5.12
N TRP A 52 7.68 5.46 -6.04
CA TRP A 52 8.19 6.66 -6.69
C TRP A 52 8.09 6.59 -8.21
N GLY A 53 8.02 7.77 -8.84
CA GLY A 53 8.04 7.96 -10.29
C GLY A 53 6.97 7.12 -10.96
N LYS A 54 7.36 6.35 -11.99
CA LYS A 54 6.42 5.58 -12.81
C LYS A 54 5.55 4.62 -12.01
N ARG A 55 6.06 4.03 -10.94
CA ARG A 55 5.30 3.10 -10.09
C ARG A 55 4.20 3.82 -9.32
N ALA A 56 4.46 5.05 -8.88
CA ALA A 56 3.47 5.88 -8.22
C ALA A 56 2.34 6.25 -9.19
N GLU A 57 2.69 6.65 -10.42
CA GLU A 57 1.72 6.92 -11.49
C GLU A 57 0.86 5.69 -11.80
N LEU A 58 1.50 4.52 -12.01
CA LEU A 58 0.80 3.29 -12.32
C LEU A 58 -0.17 2.86 -11.21
N LEU A 59 0.19 3.06 -9.94
CA LEU A 59 -0.72 2.79 -8.83
C LEU A 59 -1.93 3.74 -8.87
N GLU A 60 -1.72 5.02 -9.14
CA GLU A 60 -2.83 5.99 -9.20
C GLU A 60 -3.76 5.74 -10.39
N GLU A 61 -3.19 5.42 -11.55
CA GLU A 61 -3.93 5.20 -12.78
C GLU A 61 -4.77 3.90 -12.75
N TYR A 62 -4.25 2.84 -12.12
CA TYR A 62 -4.83 1.50 -12.24
C TYR A 62 -5.44 0.92 -10.96
N CYS A 63 -5.13 1.48 -9.79
CA CYS A 63 -5.54 0.93 -8.50
C CYS A 63 -6.44 1.87 -7.69
N SER A 64 -7.30 1.25 -6.90
CA SER A 64 -8.25 1.90 -5.99
C SER A 64 -8.30 1.17 -4.65
N LYS A 65 -8.96 1.78 -3.67
CA LYS A 65 -9.15 1.17 -2.35
C LYS A 65 -9.73 -0.24 -2.45
N GLY A 66 -9.07 -1.18 -1.81
CA GLY A 66 -9.49 -2.58 -1.72
C GLY A 66 -8.99 -3.46 -2.86
N ASP A 67 -8.35 -2.92 -3.90
CA ASP A 67 -7.73 -3.72 -4.95
C ASP A 67 -6.61 -4.61 -4.39
N LEU A 68 -6.55 -5.83 -4.89
CA LEU A 68 -5.50 -6.80 -4.58
C LEU A 68 -4.33 -6.57 -5.53
N ILE A 69 -3.15 -6.31 -4.96
CA ILE A 69 -1.92 -6.06 -5.69
C ILE A 69 -0.76 -6.88 -5.11
N GLY A 70 0.20 -7.20 -5.97
CA GLY A 70 1.51 -7.72 -5.58
C GLY A 70 2.54 -6.58 -5.59
N LEU A 71 3.39 -6.51 -4.58
CA LEU A 71 4.50 -5.57 -4.50
C LEU A 71 5.79 -6.31 -4.19
N THR A 72 6.89 -5.91 -4.82
CA THR A 72 8.24 -6.34 -4.45
C THR A 72 9.15 -5.14 -4.19
N GLY A 73 10.16 -5.32 -3.36
CA GLY A 73 11.10 -4.25 -3.01
C GLY A 73 11.89 -4.55 -1.75
N ARG A 74 12.14 -3.50 -0.96
CA ARG A 74 13.00 -3.58 0.24
C ARG A 74 12.41 -2.83 1.43
N MET A 75 12.69 -3.32 2.64
CA MET A 75 12.31 -2.61 3.86
C MET A 75 13.32 -1.49 4.15
N GLN A 76 12.83 -0.31 4.52
CA GLN A 76 13.65 0.81 4.96
C GLN A 76 13.12 1.37 6.28
N SER A 77 14.04 1.88 7.10
CA SER A 77 13.72 2.71 8.25
C SER A 77 14.15 4.14 7.95
N ARG A 78 13.24 5.10 8.09
CA ARG A 78 13.55 6.52 8.01
C ARG A 78 13.11 7.24 9.28
N SER A 79 13.78 8.33 9.59
CA SER A 79 13.37 9.23 10.65
C SER A 79 13.06 10.61 10.10
N TYR A 80 12.08 11.28 10.70
CA TYR A 80 11.76 12.67 10.40
C TYR A 80 11.38 13.40 11.69
N LYS A 81 11.67 14.70 11.73
CA LYS A 81 11.24 15.57 12.82
C LYS A 81 9.79 15.98 12.60
N THR A 82 8.99 15.90 13.65
CA THR A 82 7.66 16.52 13.66
C THR A 82 7.77 18.02 13.92
N GLU A 83 6.67 18.74 13.72
CA GLU A 83 6.54 20.16 14.09
C GLU A 83 6.82 20.40 15.59
N SER A 84 6.63 19.39 16.43
CA SER A 84 6.96 19.38 17.87
C SER A 84 8.43 19.10 18.19
N GLU A 85 9.32 19.02 17.18
CA GLU A 85 10.73 18.62 17.28
C GLU A 85 11.00 17.16 17.71
N ASP A 86 9.96 16.34 17.88
CA ASP A 86 10.12 14.92 18.18
C ASP A 86 10.61 14.13 16.95
N MET A 87 11.54 13.21 17.17
CA MET A 87 12.02 12.29 16.15
C MET A 87 11.04 11.12 16.00
N ARG A 88 10.37 11.00 14.85
CA ARG A 88 9.57 9.83 14.51
C ARG A 88 10.32 8.88 13.60
N TYR A 89 10.22 7.59 13.90
CA TYR A 89 10.77 6.51 13.09
C TYR A 89 9.65 5.80 12.35
N VAL A 90 9.84 5.55 11.06
CA VAL A 90 8.91 4.82 10.21
C VAL A 90 9.66 3.70 9.53
N VAL A 91 9.11 2.49 9.68
CA VAL A 91 9.52 1.31 8.92
C VAL A 91 8.51 1.10 7.80
N GLU A 92 8.96 1.13 6.57
CA GLU A 92 8.10 1.02 5.38
C GLU A 92 8.80 0.24 4.27
N MET A 93 8.02 -0.30 3.35
CA MET A 93 8.52 -0.92 2.12
C MET A 93 8.76 0.16 1.06
N LEU A 94 9.95 0.21 0.48
CA LEU A 94 10.18 0.93 -0.76
C LEU A 94 9.90 -0.02 -1.93
N VAL A 95 8.95 0.35 -2.78
CA VAL A 95 8.48 -0.45 -3.91
C VAL A 95 9.45 -0.36 -5.09
N GLU A 96 9.86 -1.52 -5.59
CA GLU A 96 10.74 -1.69 -6.76
C GLU A 96 9.99 -2.28 -7.96
N ASP A 97 8.96 -3.09 -7.72
CA ASP A 97 8.07 -3.63 -8.75
C ASP A 97 6.65 -3.84 -8.22
N LEU A 98 5.67 -3.90 -9.12
CA LEU A 98 4.26 -4.11 -8.79
C LEU A 98 3.51 -4.94 -9.83
N GLU A 99 2.59 -5.77 -9.33
CA GLU A 99 1.70 -6.58 -10.14
C GLU A 99 0.25 -6.27 -9.80
N PHE A 100 -0.57 -6.06 -10.83
CA PHE A 100 -2.01 -5.90 -10.68
C PHE A 100 -2.68 -7.27 -10.68
N LEU A 101 -3.41 -7.62 -9.62
CA LEU A 101 -3.99 -8.95 -9.47
C LEU A 101 -5.50 -8.95 -9.64
N GLN A 102 -6.23 -8.31 -8.73
CA GLN A 102 -7.69 -8.35 -8.74
C GLN A 102 -8.28 -7.02 -8.30
N LYS A 103 -9.13 -6.42 -9.14
CA LYS A 103 -9.92 -5.26 -8.73
C LYS A 103 -10.98 -5.65 -7.69
N LYS A 104 -11.27 -4.75 -6.75
CA LYS A 104 -12.41 -4.88 -5.85
C LYS A 104 -13.66 -5.01 -6.73
N SER A 105 -14.40 -6.10 -6.56
CA SER A 105 -15.67 -6.25 -7.26
C SER A 105 -16.59 -5.10 -6.84
N PRO A 106 -17.24 -4.38 -7.78
CA PRO A 106 -18.32 -3.49 -7.42
C PRO A 106 -19.37 -4.34 -6.73
N ASP A 107 -19.80 -3.93 -5.54
CA ASP A 107 -20.82 -4.65 -4.79
C ASP A 107 -21.99 -4.89 -5.74
N LYS A 108 -22.34 -6.18 -5.97
CA LYS A 108 -23.60 -6.52 -6.61
C LYS A 108 -24.68 -5.94 -5.71
N VAL A 109 -25.19 -4.75 -6.06
CA VAL A 109 -26.45 -4.24 -5.55
C VAL A 109 -27.42 -5.40 -5.75
N ALA A 110 -27.86 -5.99 -4.65
CA ALA A 110 -28.82 -7.07 -4.66
C ALA A 110 -30.04 -6.57 -5.41
N ALA A 111 -30.15 -6.93 -6.69
CA ALA A 111 -31.37 -6.78 -7.45
C ALA A 111 -32.38 -7.70 -6.77
N ASN A 112 -33.15 -7.15 -5.85
CA ASN A 112 -34.30 -7.81 -5.27
C ASN A 112 -35.40 -7.75 -6.35
N PRO A 113 -35.78 -8.87 -7.00
CA PRO A 113 -36.93 -8.85 -7.87
C PRO A 113 -38.18 -8.62 -7.01
N SER A 114 -39.04 -7.70 -7.47
CA SER A 114 -40.32 -7.34 -6.85
C SER A 114 -41.31 -8.48 -6.80
#